data_AF-A0A2V8FHU0-F1
#
_entry.id   AF-A0A2V8FHU0-F1
#
_cell.length_a   1.000
_cell.length_b   1.000
_cell.length_c   1.000
_cell.angle_alpha   90.00
_cell.angle_beta   90.00
_cell.angle_gamma   90.00
#
_symmetry.space_group_name_H-M   'P 1'
#
loop_
_entity.id
_entity.type
_entity.pdbx_description
1 polymer ?
#
loop_
_entity_poly.entity_id
_entity_poly.type
_entity_poly.pdbx_seq_one_letter_code
_entity_poly.pdbx_strand_id
1 'polypeptide(L)'
;MAQAPNYTAYHPRWLRRRVSTYWWLGSWSYFAFVLREASCLFVAWFVVYLLLLVRAVLQGDASYQQFLAWSARPAILLLNITSFLFLVYHAFTFFDAAPRAMVVHIGKTRVPASLIAAGHYLAWALASAVVLRILLGHR
;
A
#
# COMPACT_ATOMS: atom_id res chain seq x y z
N MET A 1 -35.96 -53.54 -10.98
CA MET A 1 -35.80 -52.87 -12.28
C MET A 1 -34.85 -51.70 -12.08
N ALA A 2 -33.62 -51.77 -12.60
CA ALA A 2 -32.63 -50.70 -12.47
C ALA A 2 -32.98 -49.55 -13.43
N GLN A 3 -33.08 -48.32 -12.94
CA GLN A 3 -33.30 -47.14 -13.77
C GLN A 3 -32.09 -46.89 -14.67
N ALA A 4 -32.33 -46.80 -15.98
CA ALA A 4 -31.29 -46.49 -16.95
C ALA A 4 -30.75 -45.07 -16.72
N PRO A 5 -29.43 -44.84 -16.83
CA PRO A 5 -28.85 -43.52 -16.62
C PRO A 5 -29.36 -42.51 -17.66
N ASN A 6 -29.77 -41.34 -17.20
CA ASN A 6 -30.22 -40.22 -18.03
C ASN A 6 -29.01 -39.58 -18.73
N TYR A 7 -28.81 -39.91 -20.00
CA TYR A 7 -27.82 -39.24 -20.85
C TYR A 7 -28.44 -38.01 -21.51
N THR A 8 -28.02 -36.82 -21.09
CA THR A 8 -28.34 -35.57 -21.81
C THR A 8 -27.42 -35.42 -23.02
N ALA A 9 -27.97 -35.34 -24.23
CA ALA A 9 -27.21 -35.25 -25.49
C ALA A 9 -26.35 -33.99 -25.64
N TYR A 10 -26.54 -32.99 -24.77
CA TYR A 10 -25.77 -31.74 -24.75
C TYR A 10 -25.07 -31.55 -23.41
N HIS A 11 -23.74 -31.45 -23.44
CA HIS A 11 -22.98 -30.86 -22.35
C HIS A 11 -23.17 -29.34 -22.38
N PRO A 12 -23.59 -28.68 -21.29
CA PRO A 12 -23.77 -27.24 -21.26
C PRO A 12 -22.43 -26.55 -21.59
N ARG A 13 -22.39 -25.81 -22.70
CA ARG A 13 -21.19 -25.07 -23.10
C ARG A 13 -21.06 -23.86 -22.19
N TRP A 14 -20.10 -23.91 -21.27
CA TRP A 14 -19.81 -22.83 -20.33
C TRP A 14 -19.60 -21.50 -21.07
N LEU A 15 -20.54 -20.57 -20.90
CA LEU A 15 -20.45 -19.24 -21.49
C LEU A 15 -19.42 -18.43 -20.69
N ARG A 16 -18.16 -18.39 -21.16
CA ARG A 16 -17.15 -17.49 -20.57
C ARG A 16 -17.31 -16.10 -21.16
N ARG A 17 -17.77 -15.15 -20.35
CA ARG A 17 -17.78 -13.73 -20.73
C ARG A 17 -16.35 -13.24 -20.85
N ARG A 18 -15.98 -12.61 -21.97
CA ARG A 18 -14.65 -11.99 -22.11
C ARG A 18 -14.53 -10.85 -21.11
N VAL A 19 -13.46 -10.85 -20.34
CA VAL A 19 -13.11 -9.76 -19.42
C VAL A 19 -12.28 -8.74 -20.21
N SER A 20 -12.70 -7.47 -20.17
CA SER A 20 -11.97 -6.37 -20.83
C SER A 20 -10.70 -6.03 -20.05
N THR A 21 -9.64 -5.52 -20.70
CA THR A 21 -8.43 -5.01 -20.03
C THR A 21 -8.75 -3.90 -19.03
N TYR A 22 -9.79 -3.10 -19.29
CA TYR A 22 -10.25 -2.00 -18.44
C TYR A 22 -11.31 -2.42 -17.42
N TRP A 23 -11.40 -3.72 -17.10
CA TRP A 23 -12.36 -4.25 -16.13
C TRP A 23 -12.34 -3.53 -14.78
N TRP A 24 -11.16 -3.06 -14.37
CA TRP A 24 -10.92 -2.41 -13.09
C TRP A 24 -11.57 -1.02 -12.99
N LEU A 25 -11.88 -0.37 -14.11
CA LEU A 25 -12.64 0.89 -14.14
C LEU A 25 -14.15 0.67 -13.98
N GLY A 26 -14.62 -0.58 -14.03
CA GLY A 26 -16.04 -0.90 -13.95
C GLY A 26 -16.64 -0.83 -12.55
N SER A 27 -15.82 -0.83 -11.50
CA SER A 27 -16.30 -0.65 -10.12
C SER A 27 -15.26 0.05 -9.24
N TRP A 28 -15.75 0.81 -8.25
CA TRP A 28 -14.88 1.48 -7.29
C TRP A 28 -13.98 0.52 -6.51
N SER A 29 -14.50 -0.66 -6.13
CA SER A 29 -13.73 -1.67 -5.40
C SER A 29 -12.58 -2.21 -6.23
N TYR A 30 -12.78 -2.43 -7.53
CA TYR A 30 -11.70 -2.87 -8.42
C TYR A 30 -10.69 -1.76 -8.69
N PHE A 31 -11.17 -0.53 -8.86
CA PHE A 31 -10.31 0.64 -9.01
C PHE A 31 -9.40 0.81 -7.79
N ALA A 32 -9.97 0.80 -6.58
CA ALA A 32 -9.21 0.90 -5.34
C ALA A 32 -8.23 -0.27 -5.17
N PHE A 33 -8.62 -1.50 -5.54
CA PHE A 33 -7.69 -2.63 -5.53
C PHE A 33 -6.48 -2.40 -6.45
N VAL A 34 -6.71 -1.98 -7.70
CA VAL A 34 -5.60 -1.70 -8.64
C VAL A 34 -4.74 -0.54 -8.16
N LEU A 35 -5.36 0.50 -7.58
CA LEU A 35 -4.66 1.65 -7.02
C LEU A 35 -3.77 1.24 -5.84
N ARG A 36 -4.24 0.30 -5.01
CA ARG A 36 -3.46 -0.29 -3.92
C ARG A 36 -2.25 -1.03 -4.46
N GLU A 37 -2.43 -1.87 -5.47
CA GLU A 37 -1.29 -2.57 -6.08
C GLU A 37 -0.30 -1.58 -6.73
N ALA A 38 -0.81 -0.57 -7.44
CA ALA A 38 0.02 0.47 -8.08
C ALA A 38 0.83 1.31 -7.08
N SER A 39 0.38 1.40 -5.82
CA SER A 39 1.12 2.12 -4.78
C SER A 39 2.55 1.59 -4.56
N CYS A 40 2.84 0.34 -4.92
CA CYS A 40 4.18 -0.24 -4.81
C CYS A 40 5.24 0.51 -5.65
N LEU A 41 4.84 1.11 -6.78
CA LEU A 41 5.73 1.90 -7.63
C LEU A 41 6.19 3.18 -6.91
N PHE A 42 5.29 3.81 -6.18
CA PHE A 42 5.58 5.01 -5.39
C PHE A 42 6.43 4.68 -4.16
N VAL A 43 6.18 3.52 -3.52
CA VAL A 43 7.04 3.00 -2.46
C VAL A 43 8.46 2.78 -2.99
N ALA A 44 8.62 2.12 -4.14
CA ALA A 44 9.92 1.91 -4.77
C ALA A 44 10.63 3.22 -5.10
N TRP A 45 9.90 4.21 -5.63
CA TRP A 45 10.44 5.56 -5.86
C TRP A 45 10.97 6.18 -4.56
N PHE A 46 10.19 6.13 -3.47
CA PHE A 46 10.60 6.71 -2.19
C PHE A 46 11.87 6.04 -1.64
N VAL A 47 11.97 4.72 -1.77
CA VAL A 47 13.19 3.98 -1.40
C VAL A 47 14.39 4.48 -2.20
N VAL A 48 14.27 4.58 -3.53
CA VAL A 48 15.35 5.10 -4.39
C VAL A 48 15.70 6.54 -4.00
N TYR A 49 14.71 7.40 -3.80
CA TYR A 49 14.92 8.79 -3.39
C TYR A 49 15.70 8.90 -2.07
N LEU A 50 15.35 8.08 -1.07
CA LEU A 50 16.06 8.04 0.21
C LEU A 50 17.49 7.51 0.05
N LEU A 51 17.73 6.51 -0.80
CA LEU A 51 19.08 6.02 -1.09
C LEU A 51 19.94 7.09 -1.77
N LEU A 52 19.35 7.88 -2.68
CA LEU A 52 20.04 9.01 -3.30
C LEU A 52 20.37 10.10 -2.28
N LEU A 53 19.45 10.40 -1.35
CA LEU A 53 19.71 11.32 -0.24
C LEU A 53 20.86 10.82 0.65
N VAL A 54 20.81 9.57 1.08
CA VAL A 54 21.88 8.96 1.91
C VAL A 54 23.23 9.03 1.18
N ARG A 55 23.25 8.68 -0.12
CA ARG A 55 24.46 8.79 -0.93
C ARG A 55 24.98 10.23 -1.00
N ALA A 56 24.11 11.21 -1.18
CA ALA A 56 24.49 12.62 -1.25
C ALA A 56 25.07 13.12 0.09
N VAL A 57 24.48 12.72 1.21
CA VAL A 57 24.99 13.02 2.56
C VAL A 57 26.38 12.39 2.78
N LEU A 58 26.58 11.13 2.38
CA LEU A 58 27.86 10.44 2.52
C LEU A 58 28.99 11.03 1.66
N GLN A 59 28.65 11.73 0.57
CA GLN A 59 29.61 12.35 -0.34
C GLN A 59 30.03 13.77 0.08
N GLY A 60 29.45 14.30 1.16
CA GLY A 60 29.77 15.62 1.69
C GLY A 60 28.91 16.76 1.14
N ASP A 61 29.18 17.96 1.65
CA ASP A 61 28.29 19.12 1.55
C ASP A 61 27.95 19.52 0.11
N ALA A 62 28.93 19.46 -0.80
CA ALA A 62 28.70 19.85 -2.20
C ALA A 62 27.68 18.92 -2.90
N SER A 63 27.77 17.61 -2.67
CA SER A 63 26.82 16.63 -3.23
C SER A 63 25.44 16.78 -2.60
N TYR A 64 25.39 17.01 -1.29
CA TYR A 64 24.15 17.27 -0.57
C TYR A 64 23.42 18.53 -1.09
N GLN A 65 24.13 19.64 -1.28
CA GLN A 65 23.52 20.87 -1.83
C GLN A 65 23.01 20.68 -3.26
N GLN A 66 23.73 19.93 -4.09
CA GLN A 66 23.25 19.57 -5.44
C GLN A 66 21.98 18.72 -5.39
N PHE A 67 21.92 17.76 -4.46
CA PHE A 67 20.72 16.94 -4.24
C PHE A 67 19.53 17.80 -3.80
N LEU A 68 19.73 18.76 -2.89
CA LEU A 68 18.67 19.68 -2.47
C LEU A 68 18.17 20.55 -3.64
N ALA A 69 19.08 21.10 -4.45
CA ALA A 69 18.71 21.88 -5.62
C ALA A 69 17.96 21.06 -6.67
N TRP A 70 18.34 19.79 -6.89
CA TRP A 70 17.60 18.86 -7.75
C TRP A 70 16.22 18.52 -7.18
N SER A 71 16.15 18.27 -5.87
CA SER A 71 14.90 17.92 -5.18
C SER A 71 13.90 19.07 -5.14
N ALA A 72 14.38 20.32 -5.15
CA ALA A 72 13.55 21.52 -5.20
C ALA A 72 12.91 21.77 -6.57
N ARG A 73 13.28 21.01 -7.61
CA ARG A 73 12.65 21.14 -8.93
C ARG A 73 11.15 20.81 -8.84
N PRO A 74 10.27 21.57 -9.48
CA PRO A 74 8.82 21.42 -9.33
C PRO A 74 8.33 20.01 -9.71
N ALA A 75 8.92 19.40 -10.75
CA ALA A 75 8.59 18.03 -11.14
C ALA A 75 8.91 16.99 -10.05
N ILE A 76 10.04 17.15 -9.36
CA ILE A 76 10.46 16.23 -8.28
C ILE A 76 9.60 16.45 -7.04
N LEU A 77 9.28 17.71 -6.71
CA LEU A 77 8.35 18.04 -5.64
C LEU A 77 6.97 17.42 -5.86
N LEU A 78 6.40 17.58 -7.06
CA LEU A 78 5.10 16.99 -7.42
C LEU A 78 5.13 15.47 -7.35
N LEU A 79 6.21 14.84 -7.84
CA LEU A 79 6.40 13.40 -7.75
C LEU A 79 6.50 12.93 -6.30
N ASN A 80 7.24 13.63 -5.45
CA ASN A 80 7.40 13.28 -4.03
C ASN A 80 6.10 13.48 -3.24
N ILE A 81 5.35 14.55 -3.50
CA ILE A 81 4.04 14.78 -2.88
C ILE A 81 3.07 13.69 -3.31
N THR A 82 2.99 13.38 -4.61
CA THR A 82 2.14 12.31 -5.13
C THR A 82 2.52 10.97 -4.52
N SER A 83 3.81 10.67 -4.49
CA SER A 83 4.33 9.45 -3.87
C SER A 83 3.97 9.38 -2.40
N PHE A 84 4.13 10.47 -1.66
CA PHE A 84 3.75 10.54 -0.24
C PHE A 84 2.27 10.23 -0.02
N LEU A 85 1.37 10.78 -0.85
CA LEU A 85 -0.06 10.45 -0.78
C LEU A 85 -0.31 8.96 -1.03
N PHE A 86 0.37 8.36 -2.00
CA PHE A 86 0.29 6.92 -2.26
C PHE A 86 0.87 6.07 -1.13
N LEU A 87 1.96 6.50 -0.47
CA LEU A 87 2.52 5.83 0.71
C LEU A 87 1.55 5.85 1.88
N VAL A 88 0.89 7.00 2.12
CA VAL A 88 -0.14 7.13 3.15
C VAL A 88 -1.32 6.20 2.83
N TYR A 89 -1.79 6.21 1.58
CA TYR A 89 -2.84 5.30 1.12
C TYR A 89 -2.45 3.82 1.26
N HIS A 90 -1.21 3.47 0.91
CA HIS A 90 -0.65 2.13 1.08
C HIS A 90 -0.67 1.71 2.56
N ALA A 91 -0.22 2.57 3.47
CA ALA A 91 -0.23 2.30 4.90
C ALA A 91 -1.66 2.07 5.44
N PHE A 92 -2.62 2.92 5.06
CA PHE A 92 -4.02 2.76 5.46
C PHE A 92 -4.61 1.42 5.00
N THR A 93 -4.43 1.07 3.73
CA THR A 93 -4.96 -0.20 3.19
C THR A 93 -4.27 -1.42 3.79
N PHE A 94 -2.98 -1.33 4.11
CA PHE A 94 -2.25 -2.37 4.81
C PHE A 94 -2.77 -2.56 6.25
N PHE A 95 -3.01 -1.47 6.98
CA PHE A 95 -3.53 -1.54 8.36
C PHE A 95 -4.99 -2.04 8.44
N ASP A 96 -5.81 -1.86 7.41
CA ASP A 96 -7.14 -2.49 7.36
C ASP A 96 -7.06 -3.98 6.99
N ALA A 97 -6.10 -4.37 6.15
CA ALA A 97 -5.92 -5.75 5.72
C ALA A 97 -5.22 -6.63 6.79
N ALA A 98 -4.21 -6.10 7.49
CA ALA A 98 -3.37 -6.87 8.40
C ALA A 98 -4.14 -7.56 9.56
N PRO A 99 -5.06 -6.89 10.28
CA PRO A 99 -5.86 -7.53 11.33
C PRO A 99 -6.75 -8.66 10.84
N ARG A 100 -7.16 -8.63 9.56
CA ARG A 100 -8.03 -9.65 8.97
C ARG A 100 -7.27 -10.94 8.67
N ALA A 101 -5.97 -10.82 8.35
CA ALA A 101 -5.08 -11.96 8.13
C ALA A 101 -4.54 -12.55 9.45
N MET A 102 -4.51 -11.77 10.53
CA MET A 102 -4.00 -12.21 11.83
C MET A 102 -5.12 -12.80 12.71
N VAL A 103 -4.99 -14.09 13.05
CA VAL A 103 -5.87 -14.72 14.05
C VAL A 103 -5.17 -14.72 15.41
N VAL A 104 -5.16 -13.56 16.07
CA VAL A 104 -4.54 -13.40 17.40
C VAL A 104 -5.50 -13.88 18.49
N HIS A 105 -5.03 -14.80 19.34
CA HIS A 105 -5.72 -15.24 20.54
C HIS A 105 -4.89 -14.84 21.78
N ILE A 106 -5.55 -14.26 22.77
CA ILE A 106 -4.98 -14.05 24.10
C ILE A 106 -5.72 -15.00 25.05
N GLY A 107 -5.02 -16.02 25.54
CA GLY A 107 -5.63 -17.10 26.31
C GLY A 107 -6.68 -17.86 25.48
N LYS A 108 -7.93 -17.88 25.96
CA LYS A 108 -9.06 -18.52 25.27
C LYS A 108 -9.89 -17.54 24.41
N THR A 109 -9.56 -16.26 24.43
CA THR A 109 -10.34 -15.21 23.76
C THR A 109 -9.65 -14.73 22.49
N ARG A 110 -10.38 -14.69 21.38
CA ARG A 110 -9.92 -14.08 20.14
C ARG A 110 -9.90 -12.56 20.29
N VAL A 111 -8.78 -11.94 19.94
CA VAL A 111 -8.67 -10.47 19.96
C VAL A 111 -9.49 -9.90 18.81
N PRO A 112 -10.36 -8.91 19.06
CA PRO A 112 -11.14 -8.29 18.00
C PRO A 112 -10.22 -7.53 17.04
N ALA A 113 -10.50 -7.63 15.74
CA ALA A 113 -9.70 -6.98 14.69
C ALA A 113 -9.62 -5.46 14.87
N SER A 114 -10.65 -4.83 15.46
CA SER A 114 -10.67 -3.41 15.79
C SER A 114 -9.60 -3.00 16.80
N LEU A 115 -9.31 -3.84 17.79
CA LEU A 115 -8.26 -3.57 18.78
C LEU A 115 -6.87 -3.64 18.14
N ILE A 116 -6.66 -4.61 17.24
CA ILE A 116 -5.42 -4.74 16.48
C ILE A 116 -5.24 -3.53 15.56
N ALA A 117 -6.28 -3.11 14.83
CA ALA A 117 -6.25 -1.93 13.99
C ALA A 117 -5.94 -0.66 14.81
N ALA A 118 -6.62 -0.47 15.94
CA ALA A 118 -6.37 0.65 16.85
C ALA A 118 -4.91 0.68 17.33
N GLY A 119 -4.33 -0.48 17.64
CA GLY A 119 -2.91 -0.61 17.99
C GLY A 119 -1.98 -0.15 16.88
N HIS A 120 -2.26 -0.52 15.62
CA HIS A 120 -1.47 -0.06 14.46
C HIS A 120 -1.54 1.46 14.29
N TYR A 121 -2.75 2.04 14.34
CA TYR A 121 -2.93 3.49 14.22
C TYR A 121 -2.30 4.26 15.37
N LEU A 122 -2.40 3.75 16.60
CA LEU A 122 -1.77 4.34 17.77
C LEU A 122 -0.24 4.29 17.66
N ALA A 123 0.33 3.14 17.31
CA ALA A 123 1.76 2.99 17.10
C ALA A 123 2.28 3.93 16.01
N TRP A 124 1.54 4.04 14.90
CA TRP A 124 1.88 4.95 13.81
C TRP A 124 1.84 6.42 14.26
N ALA A 125 0.78 6.84 14.96
CA ALA A 125 0.66 8.21 15.47
C ALA A 125 1.78 8.55 16.47
N LEU A 126 2.12 7.62 17.37
CA LEU A 126 3.23 7.78 18.30
C LEU A 126 4.58 7.88 17.59
N ALA A 127 4.84 7.01 16.61
CA ALA A 127 6.06 7.06 15.81
C ALA A 127 6.18 8.41 15.07
N SER A 128 5.10 8.88 14.46
CA SER A 128 5.06 10.20 13.81
C SER A 128 5.30 11.34 14.80
N ALA A 129 4.73 11.28 16.00
CA ALA A 129 4.95 12.28 17.05
C ALA A 129 6.41 12.30 17.54
N VAL A 130 7.04 11.13 17.69
CA VAL A 130 8.47 11.01 18.05
C VAL A 130 9.35 11.62 16.96
N VAL A 131 9.10 11.30 15.68
CA VAL A 131 9.83 11.89 14.55
C VAL A 131 9.66 13.41 14.53
N LEU A 132 8.43 13.90 14.71
CA LEU A 132 8.16 15.33 14.76
C LEU A 132 8.87 16.02 15.92
N ARG A 133 8.90 15.41 17.10
CA ARG A 133 9.66 15.88 18.27
C ARG A 133 11.15 15.98 17.97
N ILE A 134 11.74 14.97 17.33
CA ILE A 134 13.16 14.97 16.95
C ILE A 134 13.45 16.10 15.95
N LEU A 135 12.60 16.27 14.94
CA LEU A 135 12.77 17.30 13.92
C LEU A 135 12.61 18.73 14.47
N LEU A 136 11.65 18.94 15.39
CA LEU A 136 11.40 20.26 15.99
C LEU A 136 12.36 20.57 17.13
N GLY A 137 12.83 19.56 17.86
CA GLY A 137 13.74 19.70 19.00
C GLY A 137 15.21 19.96 18.62
N HIS A 138 15.54 19.90 17.33
CA HIS A 138 16.84 20.29 16.78
C HIS A 138 16.87 21.74 16.26
N ARG A 139 15.83 22.54 16.52
CA ARG A 139 15.85 24.00 16.36
C ARG A 139 16.25 24.66 17.66
#